data_AF-A0A0F9G0W7-F1
#
_entry.id   AF-A0A0F9G0W7-F1
#
_cell.length_a   1.000
_cell.length_b   1.000
_cell.length_c   1.000
_cell.angle_alpha   90.00
_cell.angle_beta   90.00
_cell.angle_gamma   90.00
#
_symmetry.space_group_name_H-M   'P 1'
#
loop_
_entity.id
_entity.type
_entity.pdbx_description
1 polymer ?
#
loop_
_entity_poly.entity_id
_entity_poly.type
_entity_poly.pdbx_seq_one_letter_code
_entity_poly.pdbx_strand_id
1 'polypeptide(L)' 'MSPLPVDRLTKDSPLQAVREAVGASIQQCMDEPNDKTQEDCAGMAFSIAREKSGQALDEATRR' A
#
# COMPACT_ATOMS: atom_id res chain seq x y z
N MET A 1 -0.41 -12.10 -10.46
CA MET A 1 -0.29 -10.83 -9.70
C MET A 1 1.12 -10.32 -9.85
N SER A 2 1.26 -9.15 -10.45
CA SER A 2 2.53 -8.43 -10.42
C SER A 2 2.78 -7.95 -8.99
N PRO A 3 4.04 -7.89 -8.51
CA PRO A 3 4.33 -7.36 -7.19
C PRO A 3 3.80 -5.93 -7.08
N LEU A 4 3.18 -5.60 -5.94
CA LEU A 4 2.66 -4.27 -5.67
C LEU A 4 3.82 -3.32 -5.35
N PRO A 5 3.69 -2.01 -5.62
CA PRO A 5 4.67 -1.01 -5.21
C PRO A 5 5.05 -1.09 -3.72
N VAL A 6 4.10 -1.41 -2.84
CA VAL A 6 4.35 -1.62 -1.39
C VAL A 6 5.29 -2.79 -1.09
N ASP A 7 5.43 -3.78 -1.98
CA ASP A 7 6.34 -4.91 -1.78
C ASP A 7 7.81 -4.51 -1.80
N ARG A 8 8.12 -3.35 -2.40
CA ARG A 8 9.47 -2.79 -2.52
C ARG A 8 9.86 -1.91 -1.32
N LEU A 9 8.95 -1.65 -0.40
CA LEU A 9 9.23 -0.86 0.78
C LEU A 9 10.19 -1.61 1.73
N THR A 10 10.97 -0.82 2.45
CA THR A 10 11.91 -1.27 3.48
C THR A 10 11.71 -0.43 4.74
N LYS A 11 12.33 -0.84 5.85
CA LYS A 11 12.27 -0.11 7.12
C LYS A 11 12.77 1.34 7.03
N ASP A 12 13.70 1.58 6.11
CA ASP A 12 14.32 2.89 5.88
C ASP A 12 13.58 3.73 4.84
N SER A 13 12.48 3.22 4.28
CA SER A 13 11.70 3.97 3.28
C SER A 13 11.10 5.23 3.90
N PRO A 14 11.28 6.41 3.30
CA PRO A 14 10.73 7.64 3.84
C PRO A 14 9.19 7.61 3.77
N LEU A 15 8.52 8.31 4.70
CA LEU A 15 7.06 8.33 4.78
C LEU A 15 6.39 8.73 3.45
N GLN A 16 7.02 9.63 2.69
CA GLN A 16 6.54 10.02 1.36
C GLN A 16 6.54 8.83 0.38
N ALA A 17 7.62 8.04 0.34
CA ALA A 17 7.68 6.85 -0.51
C ALA A 17 6.67 5.79 -0.08
N VAL A 18 6.39 5.67 1.23
CA VAL A 18 5.34 4.78 1.73
C VAL A 18 3.96 5.22 1.23
N ARG A 19 3.63 6.51 1.32
CA ARG A 19 2.35 7.06 0.82
C ARG A 19 2.19 6.84 -0.68
N GLU A 20 3.23 7.14 -1.46
CA GLU A 20 3.22 6.94 -2.91
C GLU A 20 3.05 5.46 -3.27
N ALA A 21 3.80 4.57 -2.61
CA ALA A 21 3.69 3.13 -2.84
C ALA A 21 2.30 2.60 -2.49
N VAL A 22 1.70 3.07 -1.39
CA VAL A 22 0.35 2.65 -1.01
C VAL A 22 -0.68 3.11 -2.03
N GLY A 23 -0.67 4.39 -2.43
CA GLY A 23 -1.59 4.92 -3.44
C GLY A 23 -1.48 4.17 -4.78
N ALA A 24 -0.25 3.95 -5.25
CA ALA A 24 0.00 3.20 -6.48
C ALA A 24 -0.44 1.72 -6.37
N SER A 25 -0.31 1.11 -5.20
CA SER A 25 -0.74 -0.28 -4.97
C SER A 25 -2.25 -0.41 -4.92
N ILE A 26 -2.95 0.59 -4.37
CA ILE A 26 -4.42 0.65 -4.40
C ILE A 26 -4.91 0.73 -5.84
N GLN A 27 -4.34 1.65 -6.63
CA GLN A 27 -4.71 1.79 -8.04
C GLN A 27 -4.44 0.49 -8.81
N GLN A 28 -3.27 -0.11 -8.66
CA GLN A 28 -2.95 -1.38 -9.32
C GLN A 28 -3.90 -2.51 -8.90
N CYS A 29 -4.27 -2.58 -7.62
CA CYS A 29 -5.26 -3.55 -7.14
C CYS A 29 -6.64 -3.32 -7.76
N MET A 30 -7.07 -2.06 -7.93
CA MET A 30 -8.33 -1.70 -8.57
C MET A 30 -8.33 -1.96 -10.09
N ASP A 31 -7.16 -1.86 -10.74
CA ASP A 31 -7.00 -2.07 -12.17
C ASP A 31 -6.92 -3.57 -12.55
N GLU A 32 -6.60 -4.45 -11.59
CA GLU A 32 -6.62 -5.89 -11.80
C GLU A 32 -8.07 -6.42 -11.84
N PRO A 33 -8.39 -7.40 -12.73
CA PRO A 33 -9.71 -8.00 -12.79
C PRO A 33 -9.97 -8.84 -11.52
N ASN A 34 -10.58 -8.21 -10.51
CA ASN A 34 -10.94 -8.82 -9.24
C ASN A 34 -12.25 -8.20 -8.71
N ASP A 35 -12.85 -8.84 -7.71
CA ASP A 35 -14.07 -8.35 -7.05
C ASP A 35 -13.76 -7.44 -5.84
N LYS A 36 -12.57 -6.83 -5.78
CA LYS A 36 -12.14 -6.05 -4.60
C LYS A 36 -12.66 -4.63 -4.70
N THR A 37 -13.16 -4.13 -3.57
CA THR A 37 -13.49 -2.72 -3.44
C THR A 37 -12.23 -1.89 -3.22
N GLN A 38 -12.35 -0.57 -3.38
CA GLN A 38 -11.26 0.36 -3.03
C GLN A 38 -10.84 0.21 -1.57
N GLU A 39 -11.77 -0.08 -0.67
CA GLU A 39 -11.49 -0.32 0.75
C GLU A 39 -10.66 -1.60 0.95
N ASP A 40 -10.99 -2.68 0.24
CA ASP A 40 -10.22 -3.93 0.29
C ASP A 40 -8.79 -3.73 -0.22
N CYS A 41 -8.64 -3.04 -1.34
CA CYS A 41 -7.34 -2.70 -1.92
C CYS A 41 -6.52 -1.79 -1.00
N ALA A 42 -7.16 -0.81 -0.37
CA ALA A 42 -6.54 0.05 0.64
C ALA A 42 -6.09 -0.76 1.86
N GLY A 43 -6.97 -1.58 2.43
CA GLY A 43 -6.65 -2.42 3.58
C GLY A 43 -5.46 -3.35 3.32
N MET A 44 -5.40 -3.94 2.12
CA MET A 44 -4.28 -4.78 1.70
C MET A 44 -2.98 -3.99 1.57
N ALA A 45 -2.99 -2.89 0.78
CA ALA A 45 -1.81 -2.06 0.57
C ALA A 45 -1.27 -1.49 1.89
N PHE A 46 -2.15 -1.08 2.80
CA PHE A 46 -1.78 -0.60 4.14
C PHE A 46 -1.12 -1.66 5.00
N SER A 47 -1.70 -2.85 5.03
CA SER A 47 -1.18 -3.96 5.84
C SER A 47 0.23 -4.32 5.38
N ILE A 48 0.43 -4.47 4.07
CA ILE A 48 1.75 -4.76 3.48
C ILE A 48 2.73 -3.61 3.75
N ALA A 49 2.32 -2.36 3.55
CA ALA A 49 3.18 -1.20 3.79
C ALA A 49 3.63 -1.11 5.26
N ARG A 50 2.74 -1.41 6.21
CA ARG A 50 3.07 -1.45 7.65
C ARG A 50 4.06 -2.57 7.96
N GLU A 51 3.85 -3.75 7.41
CA GLU A 51 4.76 -4.90 7.60
C GLU A 51 6.16 -4.63 7.03
N LYS A 52 6.23 -4.02 5.83
CA LYS A 52 7.49 -3.76 5.11
C LYS A 52 8.27 -2.58 5.67
N SER A 53 7.60 -1.47 5.95
CA SER A 53 8.22 -0.27 6.50
C SER A 53 8.49 -0.38 8.01
N GLY A 54 7.80 -1.27 8.73
CA GLY A 54 7.86 -1.31 10.18
C GLY A 54 7.42 -0.01 10.86
N GLN A 55 6.89 0.97 10.10
CA GLN A 55 6.43 2.24 10.62
C GLN A 55 5.00 2.08 11.13
N ALA A 56 4.69 2.78 12.23
CA ALA A 56 3.32 2.95 12.68
C ALA A 56 2.62 3.92 11.71
N LEU A 57 2.12 3.39 10.59
CA LEU A 57 1.34 4.17 9.64
C LEU A 57 0.00 4.54 10.30
N ASP A 58 -0.23 5.84 10.44
CA ASP A 58 -1.44 6.41 11.01
C ASP A 58 -2.60 6.41 10.00
N GLU A 59 -3.81 6.71 10.47
CA GLU A 59 -5.00 6.84 9.61
C GLU A 59 -4.83 7.95 8.56
N ALA A 60 -4.00 8.97 8.83
CA ALA A 60 -3.71 10.04 7.87
C ALA A 60 -2.93 9.54 6.64
N THR A 61 -2.25 8.39 6.76
CA THR A 61 -1.62 7.73 5.63
C THR A 61 -2.70 7.08 4.74
N ARG A 62 -3.87 6.67 5.29
CA ARG A 62 -4.97 5.98 4.58
C ARG A 62 -5.87 6.85 3.69
N ARG A 63 -5.74 8.17 3.76
CA ARG A 63 -6.58 9.12 3.03
C ARG A 63 -5.84 9.64 1.80
#